data_AF-A0A7V3RJD8-F1
#
_entry.id   AF-A0A7V3RJD8-F1
#
_cell.length_a   1.000
_cell.length_b   1.000
_cell.length_c   1.000
_cell.angle_alpha   90.00
_cell.angle_beta   90.00
_cell.angle_gamma   90.00
#
_symmetry.space_group_name_H-M   'P 1'
#
loop_
_entity.id
_entity.type
_entity.pdbx_description
1 polymer ?
#
loop_
_entity_poly.entity_id
_entity_poly.type
_entity_poly.pdbx_seq_one_letter_code
_entity_poly.pdbx_strand_id
1 'polypeptide(L)'
;MVTKVYNIKMLFVCLLVALFSCTLVKDLKWEALKVGITSPGKGEEVATNFTVSGTLGGDTKGFSVKIMVSGVSNGVEASRNAIVEGKTFRAVFNVPLLGDYDLVAEASDAYGDTASTGPIRFRVDNFPILEFVSPVSSGGIIYTNAHSAFIMGTASILSGAEITNVNVTVSNGFWISNLQAIGTTNWSNTVFLAEGSNRIVARAFADNGKLSQDRYINGVVEHIIFVSTTGNDSAAGTRACPIKTIQLGVTRAATNGWPIYVAQGLYTPGNGLNASISGVTITNNNISLIGGWESNFSERIGNSLLYGNNLLSNIVYISNISNVIMDGFHISGGKGGFGSGVNILSSGWIIITNCSIYSNSGTQRGGGIYLRLSSNVILSGFIYGNSADYGGGIALWYSGNNRLIGFVYGNSAIYTGGGINVYSSSCNTIDGAVYDNSAIECGGGIYFCVSYSNTINATIYGNSTTSYGGGGLASASFSYNTITGSIYSNSASTYGGGVLFYDSSSYNTINCFIYGNSATYGGGVCLFGTSYNTMNGSIYGNNATNGGGIYLYSSDYFTNNGYITNNRANITGGGVYTNVSAPNSRLENVMNNIPNNFN
;
A
#
# COMPACT_ATOMS: atom_id res chain seq x y z
N MET A 1 20.96 -67.72 -34.07
CA MET A 1 22.18 -68.09 -33.29
C MET A 1 21.84 -67.92 -31.81
N VAL A 2 21.74 -69.00 -31.02
CA VAL A 2 22.88 -69.74 -30.42
C VAL A 2 23.42 -68.92 -29.23
N THR A 3 22.81 -69.03 -28.04
CA THR A 3 23.20 -69.91 -26.89
C THR A 3 24.27 -69.26 -25.97
N LYS A 4 24.44 -69.54 -24.65
CA LYS A 4 23.82 -70.48 -23.70
C LYS A 4 24.28 -70.16 -22.24
N VAL A 5 23.41 -70.46 -21.26
CA VAL A 5 23.67 -71.22 -20.00
C VAL A 5 24.72 -70.74 -18.96
N TYR A 6 24.20 -70.46 -17.75
CA TYR A 6 24.49 -71.11 -16.45
C TYR A 6 23.37 -70.69 -15.45
N ASN A 7 22.55 -71.50 -14.79
CA ASN A 7 22.19 -72.93 -14.82
C ASN A 7 23.00 -73.98 -14.00
N ILE A 8 22.25 -74.96 -13.47
CA ILE A 8 22.58 -76.25 -12.79
C ILE A 8 23.41 -76.19 -11.49
N LYS A 9 22.71 -76.04 -10.37
CA LYS A 9 22.30 -77.12 -9.44
C LYS A 9 21.13 -76.56 -8.58
N MET A 10 20.09 -77.31 -8.20
CA MET A 10 19.94 -78.75 -8.20
C MET A 10 18.47 -79.15 -8.43
N LEU A 11 18.19 -79.91 -9.50
CA LEU A 11 16.88 -80.56 -9.71
C LEU A 11 16.90 -81.94 -9.02
N PHE A 12 16.80 -81.92 -7.70
CA PHE A 12 16.53 -83.02 -6.78
C PHE A 12 15.90 -82.30 -5.57
N VAL A 13 14.58 -82.31 -5.34
CA VAL A 13 13.68 -83.46 -5.32
C VAL A 13 12.33 -83.11 -5.95
N CYS A 14 11.97 -83.76 -7.06
CA CYS A 14 10.60 -84.23 -7.23
C CYS A 14 10.50 -85.59 -6.52
N LEU A 15 9.34 -85.92 -5.94
CA LEU A 15 9.05 -87.15 -5.19
C LEU A 15 9.90 -87.34 -3.91
N LEU A 16 9.50 -86.68 -2.83
CA LEU A 16 9.23 -87.28 -1.50
C LEU A 16 8.63 -86.18 -0.59
N VAL A 17 7.83 -86.54 0.42
CA VAL A 17 7.10 -85.59 1.28
C VAL A 17 6.01 -84.78 0.52
N ALA A 18 5.23 -85.40 -0.35
CA ALA A 18 3.97 -85.97 0.12
C ALA A 18 4.12 -86.94 1.31
N LEU A 19 3.34 -86.69 2.37
CA LEU A 19 3.26 -87.39 3.67
C LEU A 19 4.36 -87.02 4.70
N PHE A 20 3.88 -86.49 5.84
CA PHE A 20 4.58 -86.12 7.09
C PHE A 20 5.63 -84.98 7.03
N SER A 21 5.57 -83.91 7.81
CA SER A 21 4.57 -83.51 8.83
C SER A 21 4.83 -82.07 9.33
N CYS A 22 3.77 -81.28 9.47
CA CYS A 22 3.63 -80.10 10.36
C CYS A 22 4.59 -78.89 10.20
N THR A 23 4.09 -77.72 10.59
CA THR A 23 4.81 -76.42 10.77
C THR A 23 5.54 -75.82 9.56
N LEU A 24 4.83 -75.02 8.73
CA LEU A 24 5.06 -73.55 8.69
C LEU A 24 3.97 -72.74 7.95
N VAL A 25 2.69 -72.92 8.30
CA VAL A 25 1.71 -71.85 8.06
C VAL A 25 1.88 -70.84 9.18
N LYS A 26 2.67 -69.78 8.94
CA LYS A 26 2.75 -68.60 9.80
C LYS A 26 2.25 -67.37 9.06
N ASP A 27 1.05 -66.97 9.44
CA ASP A 27 0.67 -65.57 9.64
C ASP A 27 0.80 -64.61 8.45
N LEU A 28 0.16 -64.94 7.32
CA LEU A 28 -0.60 -63.90 6.62
C LEU A 28 -1.84 -63.56 7.47
N LYS A 29 -1.64 -62.75 8.51
CA LYS A 29 -2.71 -62.22 9.35
C LYS A 29 -3.49 -61.18 8.55
N TRP A 30 -4.52 -61.64 7.86
CA TRP A 30 -5.61 -60.76 7.47
C TRP A 30 -6.20 -60.20 8.77
N GLU A 31 -6.00 -58.91 9.01
CA GLU A 31 -6.70 -58.25 10.11
C GLU A 31 -8.20 -58.30 9.80
N ALA A 32 -8.95 -59.07 10.60
CA ALA A 32 -10.39 -59.15 10.48
C ALA A 32 -11.02 -57.75 10.54
N LEU A 33 -12.05 -57.53 9.72
CA LEU A 33 -12.81 -56.29 9.71
C LEU A 33 -13.28 -55.96 11.13
N LYS A 34 -13.03 -54.73 11.57
CA LYS A 34 -13.47 -54.20 12.86
C LYS A 34 -14.15 -52.87 12.64
N VAL A 35 -15.21 -52.63 13.40
CA VAL A 35 -15.88 -51.33 13.49
C VAL A 35 -15.93 -50.93 14.95
N GLY A 36 -15.62 -49.68 15.24
CA GLY A 36 -15.69 -49.11 16.59
C GLY A 36 -16.25 -47.71 16.52
N ILE A 37 -17.23 -47.38 17.37
CA ILE A 37 -17.75 -46.02 17.51
C ILE A 37 -16.89 -45.29 18.54
N THR A 38 -16.52 -44.05 18.25
CA THR A 38 -15.73 -43.17 19.11
C THR A 38 -16.56 -42.10 19.81
N SER A 39 -17.70 -41.70 19.23
CA SER A 39 -18.72 -40.86 19.86
C SER A 39 -20.05 -41.01 19.09
N PRO A 40 -21.23 -41.00 19.75
CA PRO A 40 -21.42 -40.98 21.21
C PRO A 40 -20.89 -42.24 21.90
N GLY A 41 -20.25 -42.05 23.06
CA GLY A 41 -19.78 -43.10 23.95
C GLY A 41 -20.87 -43.65 24.88
N LYS A 42 -20.53 -44.70 25.63
CA LYS A 42 -21.47 -45.33 26.56
C LYS A 42 -21.83 -44.38 27.71
N GLY A 43 -23.11 -44.04 27.82
CA GLY A 43 -23.63 -43.09 28.80
C GLY A 43 -23.38 -41.61 28.45
N GLU A 44 -22.90 -41.31 27.24
CA GLU A 44 -22.76 -39.92 26.77
C GLU A 44 -24.16 -39.31 26.56
N GLU A 45 -24.33 -38.07 27.04
CA GLU A 45 -25.53 -37.27 26.80
C GLU A 45 -25.27 -36.32 25.63
N VAL A 46 -26.16 -36.34 24.62
CA VAL A 46 -26.02 -35.55 23.39
C VAL A 46 -27.31 -34.77 23.09
N ALA A 47 -27.18 -33.70 22.32
CA ALA A 47 -28.34 -32.96 21.82
C ALA A 47 -29.12 -33.75 20.75
N THR A 48 -30.35 -33.32 20.45
CA THR A 48 -31.20 -33.93 19.41
C THR A 48 -30.53 -33.98 18.04
N ASN A 49 -29.66 -33.02 17.71
CA ASN A 49 -28.74 -33.10 16.58
C ASN A 49 -27.34 -33.51 17.07
N PHE A 50 -26.84 -34.66 16.62
CA PHE A 50 -25.53 -35.18 17.01
C PHE A 50 -24.82 -35.87 15.85
N THR A 51 -23.50 -36.01 15.95
CA THR A 51 -22.68 -36.73 14.97
C THR A 51 -22.21 -38.04 15.58
N VAL A 52 -22.51 -39.15 14.91
CA VAL A 52 -21.87 -40.43 15.18
C VAL A 52 -20.57 -40.50 14.40
N SER A 53 -19.49 -40.85 15.08
CA SER A 53 -18.15 -41.02 14.51
C SER A 53 -17.52 -42.33 14.97
N GLY A 54 -16.61 -42.87 14.15
CA GLY A 54 -15.89 -44.08 14.52
C GLY A 54 -14.74 -44.43 13.58
N THR A 55 -14.15 -45.59 13.87
CA THR A 55 -12.96 -46.12 13.21
C THR A 55 -13.21 -47.51 12.63
N LEU A 56 -12.42 -47.85 11.61
CA LEU A 56 -12.42 -49.14 10.94
C LEU A 56 -11.04 -49.78 11.07
N GLY A 57 -11.01 -51.06 11.43
CA GLY A 57 -9.82 -51.90 11.46
C GLY A 57 -9.90 -53.00 10.40
N GLY A 58 -8.76 -53.55 10.00
CA GLY A 58 -8.65 -54.44 8.84
C GLY A 58 -7.89 -53.80 7.67
N ASP A 59 -7.37 -54.64 6.78
CA ASP A 59 -6.61 -54.24 5.58
C ASP A 59 -7.39 -54.44 4.26
N THR A 60 -8.71 -54.37 4.35
CA THR A 60 -9.61 -54.58 3.21
C THR A 60 -9.96 -53.28 2.48
N LYS A 61 -10.56 -53.40 1.29
CA LYS A 61 -10.90 -52.28 0.39
C LYS A 61 -12.41 -52.14 0.26
N GLY A 62 -12.87 -50.91 0.05
CA GLY A 62 -14.28 -50.63 -0.26
C GLY A 62 -15.21 -50.75 0.95
N PHE A 63 -14.82 -50.17 2.08
CA PHE A 63 -15.67 -50.12 3.27
C PHE A 63 -16.99 -49.39 3.01
N SER A 64 -18.07 -49.94 3.55
CA SER A 64 -19.34 -49.24 3.77
C SER A 64 -19.72 -49.37 5.24
N VAL A 65 -20.37 -48.35 5.82
CA VAL A 65 -20.83 -48.37 7.21
C VAL A 65 -22.27 -47.88 7.26
N LYS A 66 -23.17 -48.69 7.81
CA LYS A 66 -24.54 -48.33 8.14
C LYS A 66 -24.65 -48.15 9.66
N ILE A 67 -25.23 -47.04 10.08
CA ILE A 67 -25.43 -46.73 11.50
C ILE A 67 -26.93 -46.77 11.79
N MET A 68 -27.30 -47.37 12.91
CA MET A 68 -28.66 -47.51 13.40
C MET A 68 -28.75 -46.95 14.82
N VAL A 69 -29.78 -46.14 15.05
CA VAL A 69 -30.13 -45.52 16.33
C VAL A 69 -31.54 -45.97 16.66
N SER A 70 -31.71 -46.76 17.73
CA SER A 70 -33.01 -47.27 18.18
C SER A 70 -33.31 -46.78 19.60
N GLY A 71 -34.47 -46.16 19.78
CA GLY A 71 -34.92 -45.56 21.03
C GLY A 71 -35.50 -46.60 21.98
N VAL A 72 -34.89 -46.72 23.15
CA VAL A 72 -35.08 -47.85 24.09
C VAL A 72 -36.51 -47.90 24.65
N SER A 73 -37.18 -46.75 24.79
CA SER A 73 -38.49 -46.62 25.42
C SER A 73 -39.54 -45.91 24.57
N ASN A 74 -39.17 -45.36 23.41
CA ASN A 74 -40.04 -44.52 22.57
C ASN A 74 -40.22 -45.04 21.13
N GLY A 75 -39.61 -46.17 20.78
CA GLY A 75 -39.81 -46.86 19.48
C GLY A 75 -39.29 -46.10 18.26
N VAL A 76 -38.48 -45.05 18.45
CA VAL A 76 -37.87 -44.29 17.37
C VAL A 76 -36.74 -45.11 16.76
N GLU A 77 -36.78 -45.37 15.45
CA GLU A 77 -35.66 -45.95 14.72
C GLU A 77 -35.19 -45.01 13.60
N ALA A 78 -33.89 -44.73 13.56
CA ALA A 78 -33.25 -43.99 12.50
C ALA A 78 -32.03 -44.77 12.01
N SER A 79 -31.89 -44.93 10.68
CA SER A 79 -30.67 -45.49 10.10
C SER A 79 -30.13 -44.63 8.97
N ARG A 80 -28.80 -44.57 8.85
CA ARG A 80 -28.10 -43.77 7.84
C ARG A 80 -26.78 -44.43 7.47
N ASN A 81 -26.44 -44.40 6.17
CA ASN A 81 -25.10 -44.76 5.71
C ASN A 81 -24.12 -43.62 6.07
N ALA A 82 -22.99 -43.97 6.66
CA ALA A 82 -21.96 -43.03 7.03
C ALA A 82 -21.08 -42.64 5.82
N ILE A 83 -20.51 -41.44 5.88
CA ILE A 83 -19.41 -41.03 5.01
C ILE A 83 -18.14 -41.68 5.56
N VAL A 84 -17.46 -42.48 4.74
CA VAL A 84 -16.21 -43.18 5.12
C VAL A 84 -15.02 -42.50 4.44
N GLU A 85 -14.01 -42.14 5.23
CA GLU A 85 -12.78 -41.47 4.76
C GLU A 85 -11.57 -42.24 5.29
N GLY A 86 -11.00 -43.12 4.46
CA GLY A 86 -9.90 -44.00 4.87
C GLY A 86 -10.35 -45.04 5.90
N LYS A 87 -9.77 -44.98 7.11
CA LYS A 87 -10.12 -45.87 8.25
C LYS A 87 -11.02 -45.17 9.29
N THR A 88 -11.73 -44.10 8.94
CA THR A 88 -12.72 -43.43 9.81
C THR A 88 -14.07 -43.25 9.11
N PHE A 89 -15.13 -43.07 9.89
CA PHE A 89 -16.47 -42.79 9.36
C PHE A 89 -17.22 -41.74 10.20
N ARG A 90 -18.17 -41.03 9.58
CA ARG A 90 -19.08 -40.09 10.25
C ARG A 90 -20.50 -40.10 9.67
N ALA A 91 -21.50 -39.89 10.50
CA ALA A 91 -22.89 -39.64 10.10
C ALA A 91 -23.57 -38.66 11.05
N VAL A 92 -24.39 -37.75 10.52
CA VAL A 92 -25.19 -36.82 11.33
C VAL A 92 -26.61 -37.38 11.51
N PHE A 93 -27.08 -37.38 12.75
CA PHE A 93 -28.42 -37.79 13.14
C PHE A 93 -29.19 -36.60 13.73
N ASN A 94 -30.48 -36.55 13.45
CA ASN A 94 -31.45 -35.68 14.11
C ASN A 94 -32.53 -36.60 14.70
N VAL A 95 -32.63 -36.62 16.02
CA VAL A 95 -33.55 -37.45 16.79
C VAL A 95 -34.34 -36.49 17.71
N PRO A 96 -35.60 -36.17 17.39
CA PRO A 96 -36.31 -35.06 18.03
C PRO A 96 -36.89 -35.41 19.41
N LEU A 97 -36.97 -36.70 19.77
CA LEU A 97 -37.44 -37.14 21.08
C LEU A 97 -36.26 -37.34 22.04
N LEU A 98 -36.44 -36.88 23.27
CA LEU A 98 -35.50 -37.10 24.37
C LEU A 98 -35.65 -38.54 24.91
N GLY A 99 -34.57 -39.09 25.45
CA GLY A 99 -34.59 -40.43 26.06
C GLY A 99 -33.29 -41.21 25.85
N ASP A 100 -33.29 -42.46 26.27
CA ASP A 100 -32.18 -43.38 26.06
C ASP A 100 -32.27 -44.06 24.69
N TYR A 101 -31.12 -44.17 24.02
CA TYR A 101 -30.98 -44.74 22.69
C TYR A 101 -29.83 -45.74 22.67
N ASP A 102 -30.02 -46.83 21.95
CA ASP A 102 -28.96 -47.78 21.63
C ASP A 102 -28.45 -47.53 20.20
N LEU A 103 -27.13 -47.42 20.07
CA LEU A 103 -26.42 -47.12 18.83
C LEU A 103 -25.65 -48.35 18.35
N VAL A 104 -25.84 -48.71 17.08
CA VAL A 104 -25.13 -49.82 16.42
C VAL A 104 -24.54 -49.34 15.09
N ALA A 105 -23.27 -49.63 14.84
CA ALA A 105 -22.64 -49.44 13.54
C ALA A 105 -22.30 -50.81 12.94
N GLU A 106 -22.80 -51.07 11.74
CA GLU A 106 -22.52 -52.25 10.92
C GLU A 106 -21.62 -51.82 9.76
N ALA A 107 -20.41 -52.38 9.71
CA ALA A 107 -19.49 -52.23 8.61
C ALA A 107 -19.50 -53.45 7.70
N SER A 108 -19.32 -53.23 6.40
CA SER A 108 -19.01 -54.27 5.42
C SER A 108 -17.88 -53.80 4.50
N ASP A 109 -17.23 -54.72 3.79
CA ASP A 109 -16.26 -54.39 2.75
C ASP A 109 -16.61 -55.01 1.39
N ALA A 110 -15.75 -54.79 0.38
CA ALA A 110 -15.96 -55.29 -0.98
C ALA A 110 -15.78 -56.82 -1.13
N TYR A 111 -15.33 -57.53 -0.10
CA TYR A 111 -15.18 -58.99 -0.07
C TYR A 111 -16.36 -59.69 0.60
N GLY A 112 -17.26 -58.93 1.22
CA GLY A 112 -18.45 -59.44 1.92
C GLY A 112 -18.22 -59.76 3.39
N ASP A 113 -17.04 -59.44 3.94
CA ASP A 113 -16.83 -59.49 5.38
C ASP A 113 -17.68 -58.42 6.07
N THR A 114 -18.19 -58.74 7.25
CA THR A 114 -19.03 -57.83 8.05
C THR A 114 -18.58 -57.78 9.49
N ALA A 115 -18.72 -56.60 10.10
CA ALA A 115 -18.44 -56.37 11.51
C ALA A 115 -19.52 -55.47 12.08
N SER A 116 -19.91 -55.67 13.34
CA SER A 116 -20.90 -54.85 14.01
C SER A 116 -20.44 -54.48 15.42
N THR A 117 -20.77 -53.27 15.87
CA THR A 117 -20.63 -52.92 17.28
C THR A 117 -21.74 -53.56 18.10
N GLY A 118 -21.44 -53.96 19.33
CA GLY A 118 -22.52 -54.15 20.32
C GLY A 118 -23.29 -52.83 20.53
N PRO A 119 -24.54 -52.88 21.03
CA PRO A 119 -25.32 -51.67 21.28
C PRO A 119 -24.62 -50.77 22.30
N ILE A 120 -24.29 -49.55 21.87
CA ILE A 120 -23.74 -48.50 22.73
C ILE A 120 -24.91 -47.64 23.19
N ARG A 121 -25.26 -47.75 24.48
CA ARG A 121 -26.29 -46.91 25.06
C ARG A 121 -25.78 -45.49 25.28
N PHE A 122 -26.49 -44.52 24.74
CA PHE A 122 -26.28 -43.09 24.94
C PHE A 122 -27.64 -42.43 25.20
N ARG A 123 -27.66 -41.15 25.58
CA ARG A 123 -28.90 -40.45 25.91
C ARG A 123 -29.03 -39.19 25.09
N VAL A 124 -30.19 -38.99 24.46
CA VAL A 124 -30.55 -37.71 23.85
C VAL A 124 -31.23 -36.87 24.92
N ASP A 125 -30.63 -35.75 25.29
CA ASP A 125 -31.08 -34.85 26.35
C ASP A 125 -31.21 -33.41 25.83
N ASN A 126 -31.84 -32.54 26.62
CA ASN A 126 -32.20 -31.19 26.24
C ASN A 126 -31.08 -30.20 26.59
N PHE A 127 -30.26 -29.84 25.59
CA PHE A 127 -29.17 -28.88 25.76
C PHE A 127 -29.55 -27.48 25.26
N PRO A 128 -29.13 -26.40 25.95
CA PRO A 128 -29.22 -25.05 25.44
C PRO A 128 -28.49 -24.88 24.09
N ILE A 129 -29.16 -24.23 23.13
CA ILE A 129 -28.58 -23.76 21.88
C ILE A 129 -28.27 -22.27 22.05
N LEU A 130 -27.09 -21.85 21.61
CA LEU A 130 -26.61 -20.48 21.71
C LEU A 130 -26.09 -20.03 20.34
N GLU A 131 -26.49 -18.83 19.91
CA GLU A 131 -25.97 -18.18 18.70
C GLU A 131 -25.67 -16.70 18.94
N PHE A 132 -24.72 -16.15 18.17
CA PHE A 132 -24.49 -14.71 18.08
C PHE A 132 -25.32 -14.10 16.94
N VAL A 133 -25.97 -12.97 17.21
CA VAL A 133 -26.72 -12.17 16.24
C VAL A 133 -25.88 -10.99 15.74
N SER A 134 -25.02 -10.44 16.59
CA SER A 134 -24.04 -9.42 16.21
C SER A 134 -22.65 -9.74 16.78
N PRO A 135 -21.66 -10.09 15.93
CA PRO A 135 -21.77 -10.39 14.50
C PRO A 135 -22.55 -11.71 14.28
N VAL A 136 -23.10 -11.89 13.08
CA VAL A 136 -24.16 -12.89 12.79
C VAL A 136 -23.68 -14.36 12.68
N SER A 137 -22.51 -14.70 13.25
CA SER A 137 -21.98 -16.07 13.24
C SER A 137 -20.84 -16.28 14.24
N SER A 138 -20.73 -17.51 14.76
CA SER A 138 -19.53 -17.95 15.50
C SER A 138 -18.30 -17.88 14.58
N GLY A 139 -17.22 -17.29 15.07
CA GLY A 139 -16.01 -16.97 14.29
C GLY A 139 -16.05 -15.61 13.59
N GLY A 140 -17.18 -14.89 13.63
CA GLY A 140 -17.28 -13.51 13.14
C GLY A 140 -16.34 -12.54 13.88
N ILE A 141 -16.04 -11.40 13.25
CA ILE A 141 -15.10 -10.40 13.78
C ILE A 141 -15.80 -9.05 13.96
N ILE A 142 -15.71 -8.47 15.15
CA ILE A 142 -16.06 -7.08 15.44
C ILE A 142 -14.79 -6.23 15.28
N TYR A 143 -14.85 -5.18 14.47
CA TYR A 143 -13.80 -4.15 14.39
C TYR A 143 -14.28 -2.88 15.07
N THR A 144 -13.60 -2.46 16.14
CA THR A 144 -13.95 -1.31 16.97
C THR A 144 -12.74 -0.40 17.19
N ASN A 145 -13.01 0.86 17.49
CA ASN A 145 -12.03 1.86 17.94
C ASN A 145 -12.22 2.22 19.44
N ALA A 146 -13.09 1.49 20.13
CA ALA A 146 -13.35 1.63 21.55
C ALA A 146 -12.90 0.38 22.32
N HIS A 147 -12.45 0.57 23.56
CA HIS A 147 -12.15 -0.50 24.51
C HIS A 147 -13.39 -1.26 25.01
N SER A 148 -14.55 -1.08 24.39
CA SER A 148 -15.76 -1.85 24.64
C SER A 148 -16.47 -2.22 23.34
N ALA A 149 -17.18 -3.34 23.38
CA ALA A 149 -18.03 -3.81 22.29
C ALA A 149 -19.37 -4.29 22.84
N PHE A 150 -20.47 -3.87 22.21
CA PHE A 150 -21.79 -4.42 22.46
C PHE A 150 -21.97 -5.69 21.61
N ILE A 151 -22.36 -6.77 22.27
CA ILE A 151 -22.62 -8.07 21.65
C ILE A 151 -24.05 -8.48 21.96
N MET A 152 -24.67 -9.22 21.04
CA MET A 152 -25.99 -9.78 21.27
C MET A 152 -26.18 -11.09 20.50
N GLY A 153 -27.10 -11.90 20.97
CA GLY A 153 -27.35 -13.22 20.44
C GLY A 153 -28.70 -13.79 20.86
N THR A 154 -28.91 -15.05 20.49
CA THR A 154 -30.05 -15.84 20.95
C THR A 154 -29.59 -17.01 21.82
N ALA A 155 -30.46 -17.42 22.74
CA ALA A 155 -30.32 -18.62 23.53
C ALA A 155 -31.68 -19.33 23.59
N SER A 156 -31.75 -20.63 23.33
CA SER A 156 -33.01 -21.38 23.34
C SER A 156 -32.80 -22.81 23.79
N ILE A 157 -33.88 -23.45 24.24
CA ILE A 157 -33.90 -24.84 24.70
C ILE A 157 -35.27 -25.44 24.37
N LEU A 158 -35.37 -26.77 24.21
CA LEU A 158 -36.66 -27.40 23.89
C LEU A 158 -37.62 -27.34 25.08
N SER A 159 -38.92 -27.45 24.81
CA SER A 159 -39.98 -27.37 25.82
C SER A 159 -39.76 -28.34 26.99
N GLY A 160 -39.91 -27.83 28.22
CA GLY A 160 -39.69 -28.59 29.46
C GLY A 160 -38.41 -28.22 30.22
N ALA A 161 -37.69 -27.20 29.76
CA ALA A 161 -36.59 -26.53 30.45
C ALA A 161 -36.58 -25.04 30.05
N GLU A 162 -35.92 -24.19 30.83
CA GLU A 162 -35.78 -22.74 30.57
C GLU A 162 -34.31 -22.29 30.64
N ILE A 163 -33.96 -21.27 29.87
CA ILE A 163 -32.65 -20.60 29.97
C ILE A 163 -32.59 -19.80 31.27
N THR A 164 -31.55 -20.02 32.07
CA THR A 164 -31.35 -19.37 33.38
C THR A 164 -30.29 -18.28 33.38
N ASN A 165 -29.32 -18.33 32.46
CA ASN A 165 -28.46 -17.19 32.12
C ASN A 165 -27.73 -17.42 30.78
N VAL A 166 -27.05 -16.37 30.32
CA VAL A 166 -25.92 -16.49 29.39
C VAL A 166 -24.70 -15.82 30.04
N ASN A 167 -23.59 -16.54 30.15
CA ASN A 167 -22.33 -15.99 30.64
C ASN A 167 -21.42 -15.64 29.46
N VAL A 168 -20.62 -14.58 29.61
CA VAL A 168 -19.65 -14.12 28.60
C VAL A 168 -18.27 -13.91 29.23
N THR A 169 -17.20 -14.25 28.53
CA THR A 169 -15.80 -13.92 28.91
C THR A 169 -15.01 -13.39 27.71
N VAL A 170 -13.91 -12.68 27.97
CA VAL A 170 -12.94 -12.18 26.98
C VAL A 170 -11.57 -12.74 27.31
N SER A 171 -10.90 -13.35 26.32
CA SER A 171 -9.51 -13.80 26.37
C SER A 171 -9.15 -14.62 27.62
N ASN A 172 -10.05 -15.52 28.03
CA ASN A 172 -9.97 -16.38 29.23
C ASN A 172 -10.05 -15.62 30.58
N GLY A 173 -10.57 -14.39 30.60
CA GLY A 173 -10.86 -13.65 31.82
C GLY A 173 -12.06 -14.21 32.61
N PHE A 174 -12.49 -13.48 33.63
CA PHE A 174 -13.65 -13.84 34.44
C PHE A 174 -14.94 -13.89 33.60
N TRP A 175 -15.79 -14.87 33.87
CA TRP A 175 -17.12 -14.94 33.29
C TRP A 175 -18.04 -13.89 33.92
N ILE A 176 -18.63 -13.05 33.08
CA ILE A 176 -19.63 -12.06 33.43
C ILE A 176 -21.01 -12.67 33.17
N SER A 177 -21.81 -12.85 34.22
CA SER A 177 -23.14 -13.43 34.10
C SER A 177 -24.17 -12.42 33.60
N ASN A 178 -24.95 -12.79 32.58
CA ASN A 178 -26.07 -11.99 32.11
C ASN A 178 -27.41 -12.63 32.50
N LEU A 179 -28.11 -11.98 33.43
CA LEU A 179 -29.43 -12.38 33.91
C LEU A 179 -30.58 -11.90 33.00
N GLN A 180 -30.33 -11.10 31.96
CA GLN A 180 -31.36 -10.67 31.01
C GLN A 180 -31.83 -11.78 30.06
N ALA A 181 -31.11 -12.92 30.03
CA ALA A 181 -31.45 -14.10 29.25
C ALA A 181 -32.45 -15.05 29.95
N ILE A 182 -32.87 -14.77 31.19
CA ILE A 182 -33.79 -15.64 31.94
C ILE A 182 -35.14 -15.74 31.20
N GLY A 183 -35.51 -16.95 30.80
CA GLY A 183 -36.80 -17.22 30.13
C GLY A 183 -36.99 -16.54 28.77
N THR A 184 -35.96 -15.92 28.19
CA THR A 184 -36.03 -15.21 26.90
C THR A 184 -35.18 -15.88 25.84
N THR A 185 -35.55 -15.68 24.57
CA THR A 185 -34.77 -16.17 23.44
C THR A 185 -33.57 -15.29 23.08
N ASN A 186 -33.39 -14.13 23.74
CA ASN A 186 -32.44 -13.08 23.35
C ASN A 186 -31.54 -12.68 24.52
N TRP A 187 -30.28 -12.37 24.23
CA TRP A 187 -29.34 -11.87 25.24
C TRP A 187 -28.42 -10.80 24.65
N SER A 188 -27.92 -9.89 25.48
CA SER A 188 -26.97 -8.85 25.07
C SER A 188 -26.05 -8.40 26.20
N ASN A 189 -24.80 -8.07 25.90
CA ASN A 189 -23.81 -7.67 26.90
C ASN A 189 -22.83 -6.64 26.33
N THR A 190 -22.18 -5.88 27.19
CA THR A 190 -21.07 -4.98 26.82
C THR A 190 -19.79 -5.55 27.39
N VAL A 191 -18.89 -6.00 26.53
CA VAL A 191 -17.59 -6.54 26.93
C VAL A 191 -16.49 -5.48 26.79
N PHE A 192 -15.46 -5.59 27.63
CA PHE A 192 -14.26 -4.75 27.54
C PHE A 192 -13.13 -5.48 26.80
N LEU A 193 -12.43 -4.77 25.92
CA LEU A 193 -11.44 -5.31 25.01
C LEU A 193 -10.08 -4.61 25.17
N ALA A 194 -9.00 -5.38 25.14
CA ALA A 194 -7.64 -4.86 25.04
C ALA A 194 -7.33 -4.40 23.60
N GLU A 195 -6.26 -3.63 23.40
CA GLU A 195 -5.77 -3.32 22.04
C GLU A 195 -5.45 -4.59 21.24
N GLY A 196 -5.74 -4.58 19.94
CA GLY A 196 -5.54 -5.74 19.07
C GLY A 196 -6.62 -6.82 19.22
N SER A 197 -6.24 -8.08 19.01
CA SER A 197 -7.16 -9.21 18.87
C SER A 197 -7.57 -9.84 20.21
N ASN A 198 -8.87 -9.90 20.44
CA ASN A 198 -9.51 -10.47 21.62
C ASN A 198 -10.44 -11.62 21.22
N ARG A 199 -10.50 -12.70 22.01
CA ARG A 199 -11.47 -13.79 21.80
C ARG A 199 -12.61 -13.66 22.80
N ILE A 200 -13.83 -13.42 22.32
CA ILE A 200 -15.03 -13.31 23.15
C ILE A 200 -15.74 -14.67 23.11
N VAL A 201 -16.04 -15.26 24.27
CA VAL A 201 -16.70 -16.57 24.39
C VAL A 201 -17.99 -16.40 25.18
N ALA A 202 -19.07 -17.06 24.73
CA ALA A 202 -20.37 -17.06 25.39
C ALA A 202 -20.89 -18.49 25.59
N ARG A 203 -21.66 -18.69 26.67
CA ARG A 203 -22.26 -19.97 27.08
C ARG A 203 -23.63 -19.76 27.72
N ALA A 204 -24.64 -20.51 27.28
CA ALA A 204 -25.96 -20.53 27.91
C ALA A 204 -26.06 -21.63 28.98
N PHE A 205 -26.87 -21.38 30.01
CA PHE A 205 -27.18 -22.28 31.11
C PHE A 205 -28.70 -22.49 31.17
N ALA A 206 -29.15 -23.69 31.54
CA ALA A 206 -30.56 -24.00 31.78
C ALA A 206 -30.85 -24.50 33.19
N ASP A 207 -32.12 -24.47 33.57
CA ASP A 207 -32.66 -24.93 34.86
C ASP A 207 -32.47 -26.44 35.08
N ASN A 208 -32.44 -27.22 34.00
CA ASN A 208 -32.09 -28.65 34.00
C ASN A 208 -30.59 -28.93 34.24
N GLY A 209 -29.78 -27.90 34.50
CA GLY A 209 -28.34 -28.02 34.80
C GLY A 209 -27.43 -28.24 33.59
N LYS A 210 -27.98 -28.24 32.36
CA LYS A 210 -27.18 -28.38 31.12
C LYS A 210 -26.61 -27.04 30.66
N LEU A 211 -25.56 -27.13 29.84
CA LEU A 211 -24.82 -25.99 29.27
C LEU A 211 -24.85 -26.06 27.74
N SER A 212 -24.85 -24.92 27.05
CA SER A 212 -24.60 -24.91 25.61
C SER A 212 -23.16 -25.31 25.29
N GLN A 213 -22.91 -25.69 24.04
CA GLN A 213 -21.57 -25.58 23.48
C GLN A 213 -21.10 -24.11 23.56
N ASP A 214 -19.81 -23.90 23.82
CA ASP A 214 -19.22 -22.55 23.76
C ASP A 214 -19.28 -22.01 22.33
N ARG A 215 -19.90 -20.84 22.16
CA ARG A 215 -19.76 -20.03 20.93
C ARG A 215 -18.70 -18.97 21.16
N TYR A 216 -17.99 -18.60 20.10
CA TYR A 216 -17.00 -17.52 20.18
C TYR A 216 -17.03 -16.62 18.95
N ILE A 217 -16.66 -15.36 19.15
CA ILE A 217 -16.40 -14.36 18.12
C ILE A 217 -15.07 -13.68 18.45
N ASN A 218 -14.50 -12.95 17.51
CA ASN A 218 -13.30 -12.15 17.74
C ASN A 218 -13.65 -10.67 17.81
N GLY A 219 -13.00 -9.92 18.70
CA GLY A 219 -13.06 -8.47 18.74
C GLY A 219 -11.67 -7.89 18.49
N VAL A 220 -11.53 -6.99 17.53
CA VAL A 220 -10.28 -6.30 17.22
C VAL A 220 -10.44 -4.81 17.54
N VAL A 221 -9.62 -4.31 18.45
CA VAL A 221 -9.53 -2.88 18.77
C VAL A 221 -8.39 -2.29 17.93
N GLU A 222 -8.73 -1.37 17.02
CA GLU A 222 -7.77 -0.70 16.12
C GLU A 222 -7.79 0.82 16.32
N HIS A 223 -6.64 1.38 16.70
CA HIS A 223 -6.43 2.83 16.81
C HIS A 223 -5.97 3.42 15.47
N ILE A 224 -6.84 3.25 14.45
CA ILE A 224 -6.66 3.64 13.05
C ILE A 224 -8.01 4.18 12.54
N ILE A 225 -7.98 5.22 11.70
CA ILE A 225 -9.18 5.78 11.07
C ILE A 225 -9.25 5.32 9.61
N PHE A 226 -10.28 4.54 9.29
CA PHE A 226 -10.45 3.94 7.97
C PHE A 226 -11.38 4.77 7.09
N VAL A 227 -10.94 5.10 5.87
CA VAL A 227 -11.67 5.93 4.89
C VAL A 227 -11.86 5.18 3.58
N SER A 228 -13.09 5.17 3.05
CA SER A 228 -13.43 4.54 1.76
C SER A 228 -14.44 5.39 0.98
N THR A 229 -14.38 5.38 -0.35
CA THR A 229 -15.39 6.02 -1.21
C THR A 229 -16.81 5.45 -1.00
N THR A 230 -16.93 4.21 -0.51
CA THR A 230 -18.18 3.55 -0.12
C THR A 230 -18.55 3.70 1.36
N GLY A 231 -17.74 4.43 2.13
CA GLY A 231 -17.94 4.67 3.56
C GLY A 231 -19.11 5.61 3.87
N ASN A 232 -19.34 5.83 5.17
CA ASN A 232 -20.37 6.72 5.68
C ASN A 232 -19.82 7.59 6.82
N ASP A 233 -19.93 8.91 6.73
CA ASP A 233 -19.39 9.85 7.72
C ASP A 233 -20.09 9.80 9.09
N SER A 234 -21.30 9.23 9.14
CA SER A 234 -21.99 8.91 10.39
C SER A 234 -21.41 7.66 11.10
N ALA A 235 -20.53 6.89 10.46
CA ALA A 235 -19.90 5.72 11.05
C ALA A 235 -18.73 6.07 11.98
N ALA A 236 -18.33 5.10 12.80
CA ALA A 236 -17.19 5.21 13.72
C ALA A 236 -15.83 5.32 13.00
N GLY A 237 -15.74 4.93 11.72
CA GLY A 237 -14.48 4.93 10.95
C GLY A 237 -13.60 3.73 11.25
N THR A 238 -14.21 2.59 11.59
CA THR A 238 -13.53 1.30 11.81
C THR A 238 -13.36 0.57 10.48
N ARG A 239 -12.52 -0.47 10.44
CA ARG A 239 -12.26 -1.28 9.24
C ARG A 239 -13.54 -1.81 8.56
N ALA A 240 -14.52 -2.25 9.35
CA ALA A 240 -15.80 -2.76 8.84
C ALA A 240 -16.81 -1.65 8.47
N CYS A 241 -16.68 -0.46 9.07
CA CYS A 241 -17.57 0.68 8.87
C CYS A 241 -16.74 1.97 8.67
N PRO A 242 -16.02 2.09 7.54
CA PRO A 242 -15.17 3.24 7.26
C PRO A 242 -15.98 4.51 7.06
N ILE A 243 -15.38 5.65 7.36
CA ILE A 243 -15.94 6.96 6.99
C ILE A 243 -15.75 7.24 5.50
N LYS A 244 -16.48 8.21 4.96
CA LYS A 244 -16.47 8.55 3.54
C LYS A 244 -15.44 9.63 3.21
N THR A 245 -15.36 10.68 4.02
CA THR A 245 -14.52 11.86 3.72
C THR A 245 -13.17 11.81 4.40
N ILE A 246 -12.13 12.12 3.62
CA ILE A 246 -10.75 12.21 4.12
C ILE A 246 -10.64 13.35 5.16
N GLN A 247 -11.37 14.45 4.96
CA GLN A 247 -11.36 15.58 5.89
C GLN A 247 -11.87 15.20 7.28
N LEU A 248 -12.94 14.40 7.39
CA LEU A 248 -13.42 13.89 8.67
C LEU A 248 -12.38 12.97 9.32
N GLY A 249 -11.62 12.21 8.51
CA GLY A 249 -10.46 11.45 8.95
C GLY A 249 -9.39 12.35 9.58
N VAL A 250 -9.02 13.45 8.92
CA VAL A 250 -8.07 14.45 9.45
C VAL A 250 -8.58 15.07 10.76
N THR A 251 -9.87 15.43 10.85
CA THR A 251 -10.46 15.99 12.08
C THR A 251 -10.43 14.99 13.25
N ARG A 252 -10.73 13.71 13.01
CA ARG A 252 -10.66 12.67 14.04
C ARG A 252 -9.21 12.34 14.42
N ALA A 253 -8.30 12.29 13.46
CA ALA A 253 -6.87 12.07 13.69
C ALA A 253 -6.25 13.18 14.55
N ALA A 254 -6.62 14.44 14.31
CA ALA A 254 -6.20 15.59 15.09
C ALA A 254 -6.65 15.52 16.58
N THR A 255 -7.72 14.78 16.87
CA THR A 255 -8.23 14.58 18.24
C THR A 255 -7.59 13.36 18.90
N ASN A 256 -7.44 12.25 18.16
CA ASN A 256 -7.08 10.95 18.73
C ASN A 256 -5.60 10.58 18.57
N GLY A 257 -4.86 11.27 17.69
CA GLY A 257 -3.47 10.94 17.34
C GLY A 257 -3.30 9.71 16.44
N TRP A 258 -4.39 9.21 15.85
CA TRP A 258 -4.40 7.97 15.06
C TRP A 258 -4.08 8.21 13.57
N PRO A 259 -3.38 7.28 12.89
CA PRO A 259 -3.18 7.35 11.45
C PRO A 259 -4.49 7.13 10.68
N ILE A 260 -4.52 7.65 9.45
CA ILE A 260 -5.67 7.59 8.54
C ILE A 260 -5.31 6.66 7.38
N TYR A 261 -6.01 5.54 7.25
CA TYR A 261 -5.86 4.59 6.15
C TYR A 261 -6.96 4.82 5.12
N VAL A 262 -6.57 5.16 3.90
CA VAL A 262 -7.47 5.48 2.79
C VAL A 262 -7.46 4.32 1.80
N ALA A 263 -8.64 3.74 1.55
CA ALA A 263 -8.82 2.71 0.55
C ALA A 263 -8.56 3.25 -0.85
N GLN A 264 -8.27 2.35 -1.81
CA GLN A 264 -8.27 2.69 -3.22
C GLN A 264 -9.66 3.13 -3.68
N GLY A 265 -9.68 4.06 -4.62
CA GLY A 265 -10.89 4.68 -5.11
C GLY A 265 -10.63 6.06 -5.69
N LEU A 266 -11.63 6.59 -6.39
CA LEU A 266 -11.63 7.94 -6.92
C LEU A 266 -12.38 8.88 -5.96
N TYR A 267 -11.62 9.70 -5.24
CA TYR A 267 -12.10 10.71 -4.31
C TYR A 267 -12.22 12.03 -5.06
N THR A 268 -13.42 12.60 -5.11
CA THR A 268 -13.72 13.86 -5.82
C THR A 268 -14.42 14.85 -4.88
N PRO A 269 -14.52 16.15 -5.24
CA PRO A 269 -15.29 17.14 -4.49
C PRO A 269 -16.72 16.66 -4.23
N GLY A 270 -17.13 16.58 -2.95
CA GLY A 270 -18.45 16.07 -2.54
C GLY A 270 -18.56 14.54 -2.51
N ASN A 271 -17.56 13.80 -3.01
CA ASN A 271 -17.47 12.35 -2.91
C ASN A 271 -16.10 11.94 -2.34
N GLY A 272 -15.92 12.23 -1.04
CA GLY A 272 -14.72 11.87 -0.28
C GLY A 272 -13.71 13.01 -0.08
N LEU A 273 -13.70 14.01 -0.97
CA LEU A 273 -13.05 15.31 -0.74
C LEU A 273 -14.07 16.38 -0.33
N ASN A 274 -13.60 17.44 0.33
CA ASN A 274 -14.37 18.66 0.51
C ASN A 274 -14.83 19.23 -0.86
N ALA A 275 -15.98 19.89 -0.88
CA ALA A 275 -16.52 20.58 -2.06
C ALA A 275 -16.22 22.10 -2.05
N SER A 276 -15.16 22.53 -1.37
CA SER A 276 -14.80 23.94 -1.16
C SER A 276 -13.47 24.30 -1.87
N ILE A 277 -12.71 25.28 -1.37
CA ILE A 277 -11.44 25.73 -1.97
C ILE A 277 -10.38 24.62 -1.99
N SER A 278 -10.35 23.79 -0.94
CA SER A 278 -9.30 22.80 -0.67
C SER A 278 -9.90 21.43 -0.39
N GLY A 279 -9.50 20.41 -1.14
CA GLY A 279 -10.07 19.05 -1.06
C GLY A 279 -9.80 18.33 0.26
N VAL A 280 -8.58 18.50 0.78
CA VAL A 280 -8.13 18.09 2.11
C VAL A 280 -7.35 19.23 2.74
N THR A 281 -7.74 19.65 3.94
CA THR A 281 -7.07 20.70 4.72
C THR A 281 -6.46 20.09 5.98
N ILE A 282 -5.14 20.27 6.13
CA ILE A 282 -4.34 19.78 7.25
C ILE A 282 -3.76 20.97 8.01
N THR A 283 -4.36 21.28 9.16
CA THR A 283 -4.01 22.40 10.05
C THR A 283 -3.77 21.92 11.50
N ASN A 284 -3.49 20.63 11.67
CA ASN A 284 -3.06 20.04 12.94
C ASN A 284 -1.74 19.27 12.74
N ASN A 285 -0.94 19.19 13.80
CA ASN A 285 0.33 18.45 13.80
C ASN A 285 0.10 16.93 13.86
N ASN A 286 1.14 16.15 13.54
CA ASN A 286 1.20 14.69 13.73
C ASN A 286 0.13 13.91 12.91
N ILE A 287 -0.19 14.38 11.70
CA ILE A 287 -1.18 13.73 10.83
C ILE A 287 -0.47 12.76 9.88
N SER A 288 -0.83 11.48 9.96
CA SER A 288 -0.37 10.44 9.01
C SER A 288 -1.53 10.01 8.12
N LEU A 289 -1.45 10.32 6.83
CA LEU A 289 -2.45 10.02 5.81
C LEU A 289 -1.83 9.03 4.80
N ILE A 290 -2.38 7.82 4.72
CA ILE A 290 -1.77 6.69 4.01
C ILE A 290 -2.79 6.05 3.06
N GLY A 291 -2.57 6.21 1.76
CA GLY A 291 -3.43 5.70 0.69
C GLY A 291 -3.02 4.32 0.16
N GLY A 292 -3.84 3.79 -0.74
CA GLY A 292 -3.53 2.58 -1.50
C GLY A 292 -4.05 1.26 -0.93
N TRP A 293 -4.81 1.30 0.17
CA TRP A 293 -5.34 0.11 0.83
C TRP A 293 -6.45 -0.59 0.02
N GLU A 294 -6.55 -1.92 0.12
CA GLU A 294 -7.73 -2.65 -0.33
C GLU A 294 -9.00 -2.20 0.41
N SER A 295 -10.19 -2.52 -0.13
CA SER A 295 -11.49 -2.17 0.48
C SER A 295 -11.76 -2.87 1.83
N ASN A 296 -11.07 -3.97 2.11
CA ASN A 296 -11.03 -4.70 3.40
C ASN A 296 -9.88 -4.20 4.33
N PHE A 297 -9.05 -3.29 3.81
CA PHE A 297 -7.81 -2.78 4.40
C PHE A 297 -6.76 -3.84 4.81
N SER A 298 -6.76 -5.06 4.24
CA SER A 298 -5.79 -6.10 4.61
C SER A 298 -4.38 -5.82 4.08
N GLU A 299 -4.27 -5.23 2.90
CA GLU A 299 -2.99 -4.93 2.24
C GLU A 299 -3.02 -3.58 1.50
N ARG A 300 -1.83 -3.02 1.20
CA ARG A 300 -1.64 -1.87 0.32
C ARG A 300 -1.17 -2.35 -1.05
N ILE A 301 -2.04 -2.26 -2.05
CA ILE A 301 -1.78 -2.80 -3.40
C ILE A 301 -1.66 -1.72 -4.50
N GLY A 302 -1.46 -0.45 -4.14
CA GLY A 302 -1.45 0.68 -5.09
C GLY A 302 -1.61 2.05 -4.45
N ASN A 303 -2.41 2.92 -5.06
CA ASN A 303 -2.57 4.34 -4.67
C ASN A 303 -4.05 4.75 -4.56
N SER A 304 -4.37 5.70 -3.68
CA SER A 304 -5.69 6.35 -3.63
C SER A 304 -5.70 7.59 -4.54
N LEU A 305 -6.78 7.81 -5.30
CA LEU A 305 -6.84 8.86 -6.32
C LEU A 305 -7.61 10.08 -5.78
N LEU A 306 -6.93 11.20 -5.57
CA LEU A 306 -7.51 12.49 -5.19
C LEU A 306 -7.64 13.34 -6.45
N TYR A 307 -8.86 13.45 -6.98
CA TYR A 307 -9.13 14.16 -8.23
C TYR A 307 -9.99 15.40 -7.98
N GLY A 308 -9.38 16.59 -8.11
CA GLY A 308 -10.03 17.88 -7.86
C GLY A 308 -11.09 18.29 -8.88
N ASN A 309 -11.26 17.55 -9.98
CA ASN A 309 -12.23 17.76 -11.04
C ASN A 309 -12.30 19.19 -11.61
N ASN A 310 -11.19 19.93 -11.55
CA ASN A 310 -11.07 21.35 -11.90
C ASN A 310 -11.97 22.29 -11.07
N LEU A 311 -12.47 21.85 -9.92
CA LEU A 311 -13.32 22.62 -9.00
C LEU A 311 -12.57 23.14 -7.77
N LEU A 312 -11.47 22.49 -7.39
CA LEU A 312 -10.65 22.87 -6.24
C LEU A 312 -9.50 23.78 -6.68
N SER A 313 -9.21 24.84 -5.91
CA SER A 313 -7.99 25.62 -6.12
C SER A 313 -6.76 24.76 -5.82
N ASN A 314 -6.76 24.05 -4.69
CA ASN A 314 -5.75 23.05 -4.38
C ASN A 314 -6.37 21.77 -3.83
N ILE A 315 -5.79 20.60 -4.14
CA ILE A 315 -6.37 19.32 -3.70
C ILE A 315 -5.97 19.05 -2.25
N VAL A 316 -4.72 19.32 -1.88
CA VAL A 316 -4.21 19.22 -0.51
C VAL A 316 -3.65 20.57 -0.07
N TYR A 317 -4.11 21.05 1.08
CA TYR A 317 -3.64 22.28 1.72
C TYR A 317 -3.07 21.97 3.11
N ILE A 318 -1.81 22.34 3.33
CA ILE A 318 -1.05 22.10 4.56
C ILE A 318 -0.57 23.46 5.07
N SER A 319 -0.88 23.83 6.31
CA SER A 319 -0.64 25.21 6.76
C SER A 319 -0.38 25.35 8.25
N ASN A 320 0.71 26.03 8.61
CA ASN A 320 1.14 26.38 9.98
C ASN A 320 1.29 25.17 10.94
N ILE A 321 1.83 24.06 10.45
CA ILE A 321 1.96 22.81 11.23
C ILE A 321 3.33 22.13 11.08
N SER A 322 3.52 21.04 11.81
CA SER A 322 4.60 20.09 11.59
C SER A 322 4.20 18.62 11.72
N ASN A 323 5.10 17.74 11.28
CA ASN A 323 4.98 16.27 11.36
C ASN A 323 3.75 15.76 10.58
N VAL A 324 3.75 15.93 9.26
CA VAL A 324 2.72 15.35 8.39
C VAL A 324 3.36 14.34 7.45
N ILE A 325 2.79 13.14 7.42
CA ILE A 325 3.16 12.07 6.49
C ILE A 325 2.01 11.89 5.51
N MET A 326 2.31 11.91 4.21
CA MET A 326 1.36 11.64 3.16
C MET A 326 1.95 10.63 2.17
N ASP A 327 1.42 9.41 2.14
CA ASP A 327 2.01 8.31 1.40
C ASP A 327 1.00 7.58 0.49
N GLY A 328 1.34 7.33 -0.77
CA GLY A 328 0.53 6.48 -1.66
C GLY A 328 -0.68 7.16 -2.32
N PHE A 329 -0.52 8.40 -2.82
CA PHE A 329 -1.61 9.15 -3.48
C PHE A 329 -1.31 9.59 -4.91
N HIS A 330 -2.35 9.57 -5.75
CA HIS A 330 -2.36 10.26 -7.05
C HIS A 330 -3.19 11.53 -6.93
N ILE A 331 -2.64 12.68 -7.31
CA ILE A 331 -3.20 14.02 -7.01
C ILE A 331 -3.30 14.80 -8.32
N SER A 332 -4.51 15.00 -8.82
CA SER A 332 -4.73 15.55 -10.17
C SER A 332 -6.01 16.37 -10.34
N GLY A 333 -6.04 17.24 -11.34
CA GLY A 333 -7.22 18.05 -11.67
C GLY A 333 -7.51 19.16 -10.65
N GLY A 334 -6.51 19.67 -9.94
CA GLY A 334 -6.62 20.94 -9.22
C GLY A 334 -6.52 22.11 -10.21
N LYS A 335 -7.29 23.17 -10.00
CA LYS A 335 -7.35 24.32 -10.91
C LYS A 335 -7.47 25.66 -10.17
N GLY A 336 -6.39 26.43 -10.20
CA GLY A 336 -6.32 27.82 -9.75
C GLY A 336 -5.49 28.07 -8.48
N GLY A 337 -5.06 29.31 -8.29
CA GLY A 337 -4.34 29.72 -7.08
C GLY A 337 -2.92 29.17 -6.98
N PHE A 338 -2.45 28.99 -5.74
CA PHE A 338 -1.13 28.43 -5.41
C PHE A 338 -1.21 26.93 -5.10
N GLY A 339 -0.24 26.15 -5.60
CA GLY A 339 -0.05 24.74 -5.25
C GLY A 339 -1.22 23.87 -5.64
N SER A 340 -1.67 23.91 -6.91
CA SER A 340 -2.98 23.36 -7.28
C SER A 340 -3.12 21.85 -7.09
N GLY A 341 -2.02 21.09 -7.14
CA GLY A 341 -1.98 19.77 -6.51
C GLY A 341 -1.89 19.90 -4.98
N VAL A 342 -0.73 20.35 -4.50
CA VAL A 342 -0.39 20.45 -3.07
C VAL A 342 0.15 21.83 -2.72
N ASN A 343 -0.41 22.47 -1.69
CA ASN A 343 -0.01 23.79 -1.21
C ASN A 343 0.44 23.72 0.25
N ILE A 344 1.71 24.02 0.51
CA ILE A 344 2.37 23.91 1.83
C ILE A 344 2.84 25.31 2.27
N LEU A 345 2.22 25.83 3.33
CA LEU A 345 2.51 27.16 3.88
C LEU A 345 3.03 27.09 5.32
N SER A 346 4.11 27.81 5.63
CA SER A 346 4.63 28.01 6.99
C SER A 346 4.77 26.71 7.80
N SER A 347 5.21 25.63 7.15
CA SER A 347 5.15 24.27 7.72
C SER A 347 6.52 23.58 7.78
N GLY A 348 6.68 22.65 8.72
CA GLY A 348 7.92 21.93 8.99
C GLY A 348 7.76 20.42 8.98
N TRP A 349 8.80 19.65 8.68
CA TRP A 349 8.81 18.18 8.86
C TRP A 349 7.63 17.48 8.13
N ILE A 350 7.53 17.73 6.83
CA ILE A 350 6.49 17.17 5.97
C ILE A 350 7.12 16.11 5.06
N ILE A 351 6.56 14.91 5.04
CA ILE A 351 7.04 13.80 4.21
C ILE A 351 5.92 13.45 3.22
N ILE A 352 6.17 13.65 1.93
CA ILE A 352 5.27 13.21 0.85
C ILE A 352 6.01 12.19 0.00
N THR A 353 5.59 10.94 0.09
CA THR A 353 6.28 9.77 -0.51
C THR A 353 5.31 8.94 -1.34
N ASN A 354 5.84 8.20 -2.33
CA ASN A 354 5.05 7.30 -3.19
C ASN A 354 3.81 7.99 -3.81
N CYS A 355 3.96 9.28 -4.15
CA CYS A 355 2.89 10.10 -4.69
C CYS A 355 3.18 10.53 -6.13
N SER A 356 2.11 10.64 -6.93
CA SER A 356 2.13 11.17 -8.29
C SER A 356 1.26 12.43 -8.32
N ILE A 357 1.85 13.59 -8.62
CA ILE A 357 1.18 14.89 -8.63
C ILE A 357 1.18 15.41 -10.07
N TYR A 358 0.02 15.34 -10.73
CA TYR A 358 -0.04 15.51 -12.18
C TYR A 358 -1.32 16.17 -12.70
N SER A 359 -1.24 16.80 -13.86
CA SER A 359 -2.40 17.45 -14.52
C SER A 359 -3.13 18.44 -13.59
N ASN A 360 -2.37 19.20 -12.81
CA ASN A 360 -2.87 20.32 -12.01
C ASN A 360 -2.49 21.65 -12.68
N SER A 361 -3.40 22.61 -12.68
CA SER A 361 -3.26 23.88 -13.39
C SER A 361 -3.42 25.06 -12.43
N GLY A 362 -2.29 25.55 -11.92
CA GLY A 362 -2.22 26.80 -11.17
C GLY A 362 -2.38 28.01 -12.08
N THR A 363 -2.92 29.09 -11.53
CA THR A 363 -2.94 30.42 -12.17
C THR A 363 -1.95 31.38 -11.50
N GLN A 364 -1.03 30.83 -10.70
CA GLN A 364 -0.04 31.55 -9.90
C GLN A 364 1.24 30.71 -9.76
N ARG A 365 1.59 30.23 -8.55
CA ARG A 365 2.86 29.54 -8.28
C ARG A 365 2.62 28.07 -7.92
N GLY A 366 3.41 27.17 -8.49
CA GLY A 366 3.35 25.74 -8.18
C GLY A 366 2.11 25.08 -8.76
N GLY A 367 2.17 24.63 -10.02
CA GLY A 367 1.03 23.95 -10.64
C GLY A 367 0.77 22.62 -9.93
N GLY A 368 1.82 21.80 -9.83
CA GLY A 368 1.82 20.60 -8.98
C GLY A 368 1.93 20.95 -7.50
N ILE A 369 3.02 21.62 -7.09
CA ILE A 369 3.35 21.85 -5.68
C ILE A 369 3.83 23.28 -5.42
N TYR A 370 3.33 23.92 -4.37
CA TYR A 370 3.87 25.18 -3.84
C TYR A 370 4.34 25.02 -2.39
N LEU A 371 5.56 25.47 -2.10
CA LEU A 371 6.12 25.56 -0.76
C LEU A 371 6.44 27.02 -0.45
N ARG A 372 5.76 27.62 0.54
CA ARG A 372 6.11 28.95 1.04
C ARG A 372 6.46 28.92 2.53
N LEU A 373 7.53 29.61 2.91
CA LEU A 373 7.99 29.73 4.30
C LEU A 373 8.12 28.37 5.01
N SER A 374 8.44 27.32 4.24
CA SER A 374 8.41 25.93 4.71
C SER A 374 9.81 25.31 4.71
N SER A 375 10.03 24.35 5.62
CA SER A 375 11.34 23.74 5.84
C SER A 375 11.26 22.27 6.23
N ASN A 376 12.35 21.53 6.04
CA ASN A 376 12.43 20.10 6.32
C ASN A 376 11.31 19.30 5.61
N VAL A 377 10.90 19.74 4.42
CA VAL A 377 9.95 19.02 3.56
C VAL A 377 10.73 18.04 2.70
N ILE A 378 10.37 16.76 2.75
CA ILE A 378 10.88 15.69 1.89
C ILE A 378 9.78 15.33 0.90
N LEU A 379 10.05 15.56 -0.39
CA LEU A 379 9.17 15.16 -1.49
C LEU A 379 9.85 14.04 -2.28
N SER A 380 9.20 12.89 -2.41
CA SER A 380 9.71 11.72 -3.14
C SER A 380 8.63 11.12 -4.04
N GLY A 381 8.74 11.32 -5.35
CA GLY A 381 7.72 10.84 -6.29
C GLY A 381 7.83 11.41 -7.71
N PHE A 382 6.69 11.48 -8.38
CA PHE A 382 6.57 11.93 -9.76
C PHE A 382 5.72 13.21 -9.84
N ILE A 383 6.26 14.28 -10.44
CA ILE A 383 5.57 15.56 -10.61
C ILE A 383 5.54 15.90 -12.10
N TYR A 384 4.39 15.72 -12.76
CA TYR A 384 4.35 15.80 -14.23
C TYR A 384 3.07 16.37 -14.86
N GLY A 385 3.20 16.99 -16.03
CA GLY A 385 2.05 17.50 -16.76
C GLY A 385 1.26 18.59 -16.03
N ASN A 386 1.89 19.29 -15.08
CA ASN A 386 1.29 20.41 -14.35
C ASN A 386 1.65 21.75 -14.99
N SER A 387 0.80 22.77 -14.82
CA SER A 387 1.01 24.11 -15.38
C SER A 387 0.81 25.22 -14.35
N ALA A 388 1.57 26.32 -14.46
CA ALA A 388 1.43 27.51 -13.63
C ALA A 388 2.03 28.77 -14.28
N ASP A 389 1.96 29.93 -13.61
CA ASP A 389 2.71 31.12 -14.01
C ASP A 389 4.20 30.96 -13.65
N TYR A 390 4.49 30.40 -12.47
CA TYR A 390 5.84 30.16 -11.95
C TYR A 390 5.92 28.77 -11.32
N GLY A 391 6.89 27.94 -11.72
CA GLY A 391 7.03 26.59 -11.17
C GLY A 391 5.88 25.70 -11.63
N GLY A 392 5.88 25.30 -12.90
CA GLY A 392 4.82 24.46 -13.47
C GLY A 392 4.64 23.17 -12.66
N GLY A 393 5.74 22.46 -12.42
CA GLY A 393 5.79 21.34 -11.48
C GLY A 393 5.80 21.81 -10.02
N ILE A 394 6.88 22.50 -9.62
CA ILE A 394 7.15 22.87 -8.21
C ILE A 394 7.59 24.33 -8.11
N ALA A 395 7.07 25.08 -7.12
CA ALA A 395 7.57 26.40 -6.75
C ALA A 395 7.94 26.48 -5.26
N LEU A 396 9.16 26.93 -4.96
CA LEU A 396 9.69 27.20 -3.62
C LEU A 396 9.84 28.70 -3.40
N TRP A 397 9.30 29.22 -2.29
CA TRP A 397 9.21 30.65 -2.03
C TRP A 397 9.55 30.97 -0.55
N TYR A 398 10.68 31.62 -0.28
CA TYR A 398 11.17 31.84 1.09
C TYR A 398 11.31 30.53 1.90
N SER A 399 11.69 29.44 1.26
CA SER A 399 11.69 28.09 1.83
C SER A 399 13.12 27.51 1.88
N GLY A 400 13.43 26.67 2.86
CA GLY A 400 14.78 26.13 2.98
C GLY A 400 14.93 24.82 3.75
N ASN A 401 16.06 24.15 3.58
CA ASN A 401 16.31 22.79 4.10
C ASN A 401 15.30 21.74 3.61
N ASN A 402 14.77 21.90 2.40
CA ASN A 402 13.86 20.91 1.78
C ASN A 402 14.63 19.98 0.85
N ARG A 403 14.18 18.72 0.70
CA ARG A 403 14.76 17.74 -0.21
C ARG A 403 13.73 17.24 -1.21
N LEU A 404 13.98 17.50 -2.48
CA LEU A 404 13.18 17.04 -3.61
C LEU A 404 13.89 15.84 -4.23
N ILE A 405 13.19 14.71 -4.37
CA ILE A 405 13.73 13.44 -4.84
C ILE A 405 12.80 12.90 -5.93
N GLY A 406 13.36 12.53 -7.08
CA GLY A 406 12.63 11.80 -8.12
C GLY A 406 12.55 12.55 -9.45
N PHE A 407 11.37 12.58 -10.05
CA PHE A 407 11.19 12.94 -11.45
C PHE A 407 10.20 14.11 -11.62
N VAL A 408 10.69 15.22 -12.17
CA VAL A 408 9.88 16.41 -12.50
C VAL A 408 9.87 16.61 -14.01
N TYR A 409 8.77 16.28 -14.68
CA TYR A 409 8.77 16.23 -16.15
C TYR A 409 7.48 16.66 -16.87
N GLY A 410 7.60 17.14 -18.10
CA GLY A 410 6.44 17.52 -18.91
C GLY A 410 5.60 18.65 -18.31
N ASN A 411 6.13 19.43 -17.37
CA ASN A 411 5.42 20.56 -16.75
C ASN A 411 5.66 21.87 -17.54
N SER A 412 4.77 22.84 -17.41
CA SER A 412 4.86 24.12 -18.13
C SER A 412 4.68 25.35 -17.23
N ALA A 413 5.47 26.40 -17.48
CA ALA A 413 5.34 27.70 -16.82
C ALA A 413 5.10 28.82 -17.84
N ILE A 414 4.21 29.78 -17.52
CA ILE A 414 4.05 30.98 -18.35
C ILE A 414 5.30 31.86 -18.28
N TYR A 415 5.86 32.10 -17.09
CA TYR A 415 7.06 32.93 -16.96
C TYR A 415 8.31 32.07 -16.77
N THR A 416 8.50 31.49 -15.58
CA THR A 416 9.79 30.89 -15.21
C THR A 416 9.70 29.60 -14.41
N GLY A 417 10.67 28.70 -14.61
CA GLY A 417 10.75 27.41 -13.92
C GLY A 417 9.65 26.46 -14.39
N GLY A 418 9.76 25.91 -15.60
CA GLY A 418 8.77 24.97 -16.14
C GLY A 418 8.61 23.75 -15.24
N GLY A 419 9.73 23.11 -14.91
CA GLY A 419 9.79 22.06 -13.90
C GLY A 419 9.77 22.63 -12.49
N ILE A 420 10.81 23.38 -12.12
CA ILE A 420 11.05 23.86 -10.75
C ILE A 420 11.39 25.37 -10.75
N ASN A 421 10.73 26.14 -9.90
CA ASN A 421 11.05 27.53 -9.62
C ASN A 421 11.48 27.70 -8.16
N VAL A 422 12.65 28.31 -7.94
CA VAL A 422 13.25 28.51 -6.61
C VAL A 422 13.48 30.01 -6.41
N TYR A 423 12.68 30.62 -5.53
CA TYR A 423 12.67 32.06 -5.29
C TYR A 423 12.95 32.38 -3.82
N SER A 424 13.91 33.27 -3.57
CA SER A 424 14.34 33.68 -2.22
C SER A 424 14.54 32.52 -1.24
N SER A 425 15.00 31.38 -1.75
CA SER A 425 15.00 30.08 -1.05
C SER A 425 16.41 29.51 -0.96
N SER A 426 16.72 28.82 0.14
CA SER A 426 18.11 28.44 0.46
C SER A 426 18.28 27.07 1.11
N CYS A 427 19.47 26.48 0.97
CA CYS A 427 19.80 25.17 1.53
C CYS A 427 18.85 24.03 1.09
N ASN A 428 18.21 24.15 -0.09
CA ASN A 428 17.38 23.07 -0.64
C ASN A 428 18.23 22.12 -1.49
N THR A 429 17.88 20.84 -1.47
CA THR A 429 18.53 19.80 -2.29
C THR A 429 17.55 19.25 -3.33
N ILE A 430 17.99 19.15 -4.58
CA ILE A 430 17.23 18.59 -5.70
C ILE A 430 17.99 17.39 -6.27
N ASP A 431 17.51 16.18 -5.99
CA ASP A 431 18.12 14.91 -6.41
C ASP A 431 17.20 14.20 -7.44
N GLY A 432 17.75 13.73 -8.56
CA GLY A 432 17.00 12.91 -9.54
C GLY A 432 17.06 13.43 -10.98
N ALA A 433 15.90 13.64 -11.62
CA ALA A 433 15.83 14.11 -13.00
C ALA A 433 14.74 15.17 -13.24
N VAL A 434 15.08 16.18 -14.05
CA VAL A 434 14.18 17.27 -14.47
C VAL A 434 14.19 17.35 -15.99
N TYR A 435 13.11 16.93 -16.65
CA TYR A 435 13.13 16.75 -18.10
C TYR A 435 11.84 17.06 -18.86
N ASP A 436 11.93 17.38 -20.14
CA ASP A 436 10.80 17.72 -21.01
C ASP A 436 9.87 18.83 -20.46
N ASN A 437 10.36 19.68 -19.56
CA ASN A 437 9.61 20.82 -19.03
C ASN A 437 9.81 22.07 -19.91
N SER A 438 8.84 23.00 -19.86
CA SER A 438 8.85 24.20 -20.70
C SER A 438 8.53 25.47 -19.92
N ALA A 439 9.18 26.59 -20.26
CA ALA A 439 8.80 27.92 -19.77
C ALA A 439 8.83 28.92 -20.93
N ILE A 440 7.99 29.96 -20.95
CA ILE A 440 8.09 30.95 -22.03
C ILE A 440 9.38 31.78 -21.87
N GLU A 441 9.66 32.30 -20.67
CA GLU A 441 10.81 33.18 -20.43
C GLU A 441 12.08 32.37 -20.06
N CYS A 442 12.21 31.98 -18.79
CA CYS A 442 13.48 31.48 -18.24
C CYS A 442 13.37 30.15 -17.48
N GLY A 443 14.38 29.29 -17.62
CA GLY A 443 14.49 28.07 -16.81
C GLY A 443 13.41 27.05 -17.17
N GLY A 444 13.51 26.44 -18.36
CA GLY A 444 12.55 25.42 -18.79
C GLY A 444 12.50 24.26 -17.79
N GLY A 445 13.67 23.74 -17.41
CA GLY A 445 13.81 22.78 -16.32
C GLY A 445 13.76 23.45 -14.95
N ILE A 446 14.78 24.23 -14.60
CA ILE A 446 14.94 24.85 -13.28
C ILE A 446 15.22 26.36 -13.39
N TYR A 447 14.57 27.16 -12.54
CA TYR A 447 14.83 28.59 -12.40
C TYR A 447 15.21 28.95 -10.95
N PHE A 448 16.25 29.76 -10.77
CA PHE A 448 16.68 30.33 -9.48
C PHE A 448 16.64 31.86 -9.50
N CYS A 449 16.08 32.49 -8.47
CA CYS A 449 16.12 33.93 -8.27
C CYS A 449 16.26 34.28 -6.78
N VAL A 450 17.21 35.16 -6.43
CA VAL A 450 17.58 35.51 -5.03
C VAL A 450 17.81 34.27 -4.15
N SER A 451 18.28 33.18 -4.74
CA SER A 451 18.28 31.84 -4.11
C SER A 451 19.68 31.26 -4.03
N TYR A 452 20.05 30.77 -2.85
CA TYR A 452 21.45 30.57 -2.49
C TYR A 452 21.71 29.33 -1.65
N SER A 453 22.92 28.78 -1.74
CA SER A 453 23.33 27.55 -1.05
C SER A 453 22.44 26.34 -1.37
N ASN A 454 21.70 26.36 -2.50
CA ASN A 454 20.96 25.18 -2.95
C ASN A 454 21.91 24.24 -3.70
N THR A 455 21.67 22.93 -3.56
CA THR A 455 22.45 21.87 -4.20
C THR A 455 21.57 21.09 -5.16
N ILE A 456 22.03 20.91 -6.38
CA ILE A 456 21.31 20.18 -7.44
C ILE A 456 22.18 19.02 -7.87
N ASN A 457 21.72 17.79 -7.67
CA ASN A 457 22.38 16.56 -8.07
C ASN A 457 21.45 15.82 -9.04
N ALA A 458 21.31 16.38 -10.24
CA ALA A 458 20.23 16.00 -11.14
C ALA A 458 20.69 15.83 -12.60
N THR A 459 19.92 15.04 -13.34
CA THR A 459 20.00 14.96 -14.80
C THR A 459 18.95 15.90 -15.39
N ILE A 460 19.37 16.92 -16.13
CA ILE A 460 18.50 17.99 -16.64
C ILE A 460 18.49 17.93 -18.18
N TYR A 461 17.40 17.46 -18.80
CA TYR A 461 17.40 17.23 -20.25
C TYR A 461 16.07 17.47 -20.96
N GLY A 462 16.11 17.75 -22.27
CA GLY A 462 14.89 17.93 -23.08
C GLY A 462 14.04 19.16 -22.72
N ASN A 463 14.47 19.96 -21.74
CA ASN A 463 13.72 21.13 -21.29
C ASN A 463 13.88 22.31 -22.28
N SER A 464 12.88 23.20 -22.34
CA SER A 464 12.82 24.24 -23.36
C SER A 464 12.38 25.62 -22.86
N THR A 465 12.89 26.68 -23.51
CA THR A 465 12.29 28.03 -23.43
C THR A 465 12.10 28.68 -24.79
N THR A 466 11.03 29.49 -24.94
CA THR A 466 10.59 30.03 -26.24
C THR A 466 10.84 31.53 -26.44
N SER A 467 11.07 32.31 -25.38
CA SER A 467 11.32 33.76 -25.43
C SER A 467 12.73 34.15 -24.97
N TYR A 468 13.18 33.70 -23.79
CA TYR A 468 14.46 34.16 -23.22
C TYR A 468 15.53 33.07 -23.15
N GLY A 469 15.61 32.27 -22.08
CA GLY A 469 16.82 31.46 -21.90
C GLY A 469 16.90 30.47 -20.74
N GLY A 470 18.01 29.73 -20.69
CA GLY A 470 18.23 28.65 -19.73
C GLY A 470 17.26 27.51 -19.96
N GLY A 471 17.32 26.88 -21.13
CA GLY A 471 16.43 25.77 -21.49
C GLY A 471 16.41 24.70 -20.39
N GLY A 472 17.60 24.23 -19.99
CA GLY A 472 17.78 23.37 -18.83
C GLY A 472 17.68 24.13 -17.51
N LEU A 473 18.55 25.12 -17.31
CA LEU A 473 18.65 25.88 -16.06
C LEU A 473 18.88 27.38 -16.32
N ALA A 474 18.17 28.24 -15.59
CA ALA A 474 18.46 29.66 -15.49
C ALA A 474 18.66 30.10 -14.03
N SER A 475 19.58 31.04 -13.78
CA SER A 475 19.79 31.63 -12.46
C SER A 475 20.01 33.14 -12.56
N ALA A 476 19.33 33.88 -11.69
CA ALA A 476 19.19 35.34 -11.71
C ALA A 476 19.40 35.97 -10.32
N SER A 477 19.63 37.28 -10.28
CA SER A 477 19.48 38.16 -9.12
C SER A 477 20.16 37.64 -7.85
N PHE A 478 21.49 37.73 -7.76
CA PHE A 478 22.29 37.34 -6.58
C PHE A 478 22.17 35.87 -6.14
N SER A 479 21.79 34.97 -7.04
CA SER A 479 21.75 33.53 -6.77
C SER A 479 23.14 32.89 -6.88
N TYR A 480 23.55 32.12 -5.86
CA TYR A 480 24.80 31.34 -5.79
C TYR A 480 24.53 29.90 -5.34
N ASN A 481 24.63 28.94 -6.27
CA ASN A 481 24.21 27.55 -6.06
C ASN A 481 25.25 26.56 -6.62
N THR A 482 25.17 25.30 -6.17
CA THR A 482 26.03 24.21 -6.63
C THR A 482 25.21 23.23 -7.46
N ILE A 483 25.60 23.04 -8.73
CA ILE A 483 24.93 22.15 -9.67
C ILE A 483 25.89 21.03 -10.04
N THR A 484 25.45 19.78 -9.95
CA THR A 484 26.22 18.57 -10.28
C THR A 484 25.35 17.61 -11.10
N GLY A 485 25.97 16.78 -11.95
CA GLY A 485 25.28 15.81 -12.80
C GLY A 485 25.47 16.08 -14.30
N SER A 486 24.39 16.08 -15.07
CA SER A 486 24.43 16.24 -16.53
C SER A 486 23.31 17.15 -17.04
N ILE A 487 23.62 18.03 -18.00
CA ILE A 487 22.68 18.99 -18.60
C ILE A 487 22.74 18.83 -20.13
N TYR A 488 21.75 18.19 -20.75
CA TYR A 488 21.83 17.86 -22.17
C TYR A 488 20.53 17.94 -22.96
N SER A 489 20.63 18.14 -24.28
CA SER A 489 19.46 18.21 -25.19
C SER A 489 18.39 19.24 -24.78
N ASN A 490 18.76 20.25 -23.99
CA ASN A 490 17.87 21.37 -23.66
C ASN A 490 17.99 22.46 -24.73
N SER A 491 16.94 23.26 -24.90
CA SER A 491 16.88 24.30 -25.93
C SER A 491 16.34 25.62 -25.41
N ALA A 492 16.88 26.73 -25.91
CA ALA A 492 16.36 28.06 -25.65
C ALA A 492 16.28 28.86 -26.96
N SER A 493 15.32 29.78 -27.08
CA SER A 493 15.28 30.67 -28.25
C SER A 493 16.47 31.64 -28.28
N THR A 494 16.77 32.30 -27.15
CA THR A 494 17.76 33.40 -27.12
C THR A 494 19.06 33.03 -26.41
N TYR A 495 19.05 32.74 -25.10
CA TYR A 495 20.28 32.61 -24.30
C TYR A 495 20.39 31.28 -23.55
N GLY A 496 21.54 30.61 -23.59
CA GLY A 496 21.83 29.49 -22.69
C GLY A 496 20.94 28.27 -22.91
N GLY A 497 21.26 27.44 -23.90
CA GLY A 497 20.45 26.23 -24.21
C GLY A 497 20.43 25.28 -23.02
N GLY A 498 21.62 24.93 -22.52
CA GLY A 498 21.78 24.19 -21.27
C GLY A 498 21.58 25.10 -20.05
N VAL A 499 22.43 26.13 -19.93
CA VAL A 499 22.52 27.00 -18.74
C VAL A 499 22.55 28.48 -19.09
N LEU A 500 21.80 29.29 -18.35
CA LEU A 500 21.88 30.76 -18.35
C LEU A 500 22.19 31.29 -16.93
N PHE A 501 23.27 32.06 -16.80
CA PHE A 501 23.51 32.95 -15.66
C PHE A 501 23.29 34.40 -16.09
N TYR A 502 22.44 35.14 -15.38
CA TYR A 502 22.20 36.55 -15.66
C TYR A 502 21.93 37.39 -14.40
N ASP A 503 21.80 38.71 -14.58
CA ASP A 503 21.41 39.67 -13.54
C ASP A 503 22.18 39.48 -12.21
N SER A 504 23.51 39.59 -12.26
CA SER A 504 24.39 39.42 -11.09
C SER A 504 24.33 38.05 -10.40
N SER A 505 23.77 37.00 -11.01
CA SER A 505 23.89 35.61 -10.53
C SER A 505 25.36 35.16 -10.60
N SER A 506 26.04 35.24 -9.47
CA SER A 506 27.49 35.17 -9.32
C SER A 506 27.86 34.10 -8.29
N TYR A 507 29.11 33.63 -8.30
CA TYR A 507 29.60 32.59 -7.37
C TYR A 507 28.91 31.22 -7.47
N ASN A 508 28.25 30.90 -8.60
CA ASN A 508 27.73 29.57 -8.86
C ASN A 508 28.84 28.59 -9.21
N THR A 509 28.68 27.33 -8.83
CA THR A 509 29.59 26.23 -9.17
C THR A 509 28.84 25.17 -9.98
N ILE A 510 29.31 24.88 -11.19
CA ILE A 510 28.77 23.82 -12.05
C ILE A 510 29.81 22.70 -12.21
N ASN A 511 29.46 21.51 -11.72
CA ASN A 511 30.25 20.29 -11.82
C ASN A 511 29.50 19.28 -12.72
N CYS A 512 29.29 19.63 -13.99
CA CYS A 512 28.40 18.90 -14.91
C CYS A 512 29.02 18.58 -16.27
N PHE A 513 28.53 17.51 -16.90
CA PHE A 513 28.64 17.34 -18.35
C PHE A 513 27.54 18.14 -19.04
N ILE A 514 27.89 19.05 -19.96
CA ILE A 514 26.94 19.92 -20.67
C ILE A 514 27.02 19.63 -22.17
N TYR A 515 26.02 18.97 -22.74
CA TYR A 515 26.12 18.51 -24.14
C TYR A 515 24.84 18.50 -24.97
N GLY A 516 24.97 18.66 -26.29
CA GLY A 516 23.83 18.58 -27.22
C GLY A 516 22.74 19.63 -27.00
N ASN A 517 23.01 20.70 -26.23
CA ASN A 517 22.05 21.78 -25.98
C ASN A 517 22.10 22.84 -27.10
N SER A 518 21.04 23.64 -27.26
CA SER A 518 20.93 24.63 -28.34
C SER A 518 20.34 25.99 -27.92
N ALA A 519 20.90 27.09 -28.45
CA ALA A 519 20.37 28.44 -28.29
C ALA A 519 20.86 29.41 -29.38
N THR A 520 20.35 30.64 -29.46
CA THR A 520 20.99 31.67 -30.30
C THR A 520 22.37 32.05 -29.74
N TYR A 521 22.47 32.28 -28.43
CA TYR A 521 23.71 32.65 -27.73
C TYR A 521 24.01 31.65 -26.61
N GLY A 522 25.16 30.99 -26.64
CA GLY A 522 25.56 30.08 -25.58
C GLY A 522 24.79 28.76 -25.64
N GLY A 523 25.15 27.88 -26.58
CA GLY A 523 24.43 26.61 -26.77
C GLY A 523 24.47 25.76 -25.52
N GLY A 524 25.67 25.54 -24.97
CA GLY A 524 25.85 24.93 -23.66
C GLY A 524 25.55 25.92 -22.52
N VAL A 525 26.25 27.05 -22.50
CA VAL A 525 26.26 28.01 -21.37
C VAL A 525 26.25 29.44 -21.87
N CYS A 526 25.41 30.29 -21.27
CA CYS A 526 25.45 31.75 -21.42
C CYS A 526 25.66 32.42 -20.06
N LEU A 527 26.60 33.36 -19.99
CA LEU A 527 26.80 34.25 -18.84
C LEU A 527 26.60 35.71 -19.29
N PHE A 528 25.69 36.43 -18.63
CA PHE A 528 25.26 37.78 -19.00
C PHE A 528 25.28 38.71 -17.78
N GLY A 529 26.27 39.61 -17.68
CA GLY A 529 26.36 40.52 -16.53
C GLY A 529 26.56 39.79 -15.19
N THR A 530 27.47 38.82 -15.14
CA THR A 530 27.72 37.99 -13.94
C THR A 530 29.21 37.81 -13.65
N SER A 531 29.56 37.45 -12.41
CA SER A 531 30.97 37.29 -12.03
C SER A 531 31.26 36.06 -11.17
N TYR A 532 32.54 35.65 -11.12
CA TYR A 532 33.06 34.61 -10.21
C TYR A 532 32.37 33.23 -10.31
N ASN A 533 31.71 32.94 -11.44
CA ASN A 533 31.10 31.65 -11.70
C ASN A 533 32.17 30.63 -12.12
N THR A 534 32.10 29.41 -11.57
CA THR A 534 33.09 28.34 -11.80
C THR A 534 32.45 27.12 -12.48
N MET A 535 33.14 26.56 -13.45
CA MET A 535 32.76 25.32 -14.14
C MET A 535 33.87 24.26 -14.07
N ASN A 536 33.54 23.11 -13.50
CA ASN A 536 34.40 21.93 -13.39
C ASN A 536 33.73 20.75 -14.11
N GLY A 537 33.74 20.77 -15.44
CA GLY A 537 33.03 19.76 -16.23
C GLY A 537 33.26 19.93 -17.73
N SER A 538 32.79 18.98 -18.55
CA SER A 538 33.03 19.03 -20.00
C SER A 538 31.81 19.59 -20.74
N ILE A 539 32.06 20.55 -21.63
CA ILE A 539 31.07 21.18 -22.50
C ILE A 539 31.31 20.68 -23.93
N TYR A 540 30.39 19.88 -24.49
CA TYR A 540 30.62 19.32 -25.82
C TYR A 540 29.39 19.10 -26.69
N GLY A 541 29.56 19.17 -28.02
CA GLY A 541 28.45 18.90 -28.96
C GLY A 541 27.27 19.87 -28.86
N ASN A 542 27.41 21.01 -28.21
CA ASN A 542 26.37 22.04 -28.13
C ASN A 542 26.38 22.93 -29.38
N ASN A 543 25.24 23.50 -29.74
CA ASN A 543 25.06 24.26 -30.98
C ASN A 543 24.46 25.64 -30.74
N ALA A 544 25.05 26.69 -31.32
CA ALA A 544 24.50 28.04 -31.22
C ALA A 544 24.64 28.88 -32.49
N THR A 545 24.10 30.10 -32.50
CA THR A 545 24.48 31.12 -33.49
C THR A 545 25.83 31.73 -33.13
N ASN A 546 26.02 32.12 -31.86
CA ASN A 546 27.31 32.55 -31.31
C ASN A 546 27.61 31.86 -29.97
N GLY A 547 28.84 31.43 -29.75
CA GLY A 547 29.22 30.73 -28.51
C GLY A 547 28.58 29.34 -28.42
N GLY A 548 29.01 28.40 -29.26
CA GLY A 548 28.44 27.05 -29.31
C GLY A 548 28.51 26.34 -27.95
N GLY A 549 29.69 26.32 -27.35
CA GLY A 549 29.91 25.88 -25.97
C GLY A 549 29.49 26.95 -24.96
N ILE A 550 30.21 28.09 -24.96
CA ILE A 550 30.02 29.21 -24.01
C ILE A 550 29.84 30.54 -24.75
N TYR A 551 28.88 31.35 -24.30
CA TYR A 551 28.75 32.77 -24.61
C TYR A 551 28.96 33.61 -23.35
N LEU A 552 29.91 34.53 -23.37
CA LEU A 552 30.21 35.48 -22.30
C LEU A 552 29.83 36.89 -22.74
N TYR A 553 28.93 37.56 -22.03
CA TYR A 553 28.57 38.95 -22.23
C TYR A 553 28.73 39.76 -20.95
N SER A 554 29.57 40.80 -20.98
CA SER A 554 29.88 41.67 -19.84
C SER A 554 30.06 40.90 -18.51
N SER A 555 30.77 39.77 -18.56
CA SER A 555 30.89 38.82 -17.44
C SER A 555 32.35 38.54 -17.14
N ASP A 556 32.72 38.58 -15.86
CA ASP A 556 34.11 38.61 -15.40
C ASP A 556 34.45 37.48 -14.43
N TYR A 557 35.75 37.14 -14.34
CA TYR A 557 36.24 36.10 -13.44
C TYR A 557 35.54 34.73 -13.61
N PHE A 558 35.07 34.42 -14.82
CA PHE A 558 34.57 33.07 -15.12
C PHE A 558 35.75 32.09 -15.20
N THR A 559 35.65 30.96 -14.50
CA THR A 559 36.70 29.93 -14.50
C THR A 559 36.16 28.62 -15.07
N ASN A 560 36.70 28.16 -16.19
CA ASN A 560 36.49 26.81 -16.70
C ASN A 560 37.75 25.95 -16.51
N ASN A 561 37.62 24.92 -15.67
CA ASN A 561 38.66 23.93 -15.38
C ASN A 561 38.48 22.61 -16.18
N GLY A 562 37.47 22.52 -17.06
CA GLY A 562 37.17 21.32 -17.84
C GLY A 562 37.35 21.50 -19.35
N TYR A 563 36.91 20.50 -20.14
CA TYR A 563 37.12 20.46 -21.58
C TYR A 563 35.98 21.13 -22.36
N ILE A 564 36.32 21.95 -23.36
CA ILE A 564 35.33 22.54 -24.28
C ILE A 564 35.61 22.00 -25.70
N THR A 565 34.82 21.03 -26.16
CA THR A 565 35.12 20.29 -27.41
C THR A 565 33.92 19.99 -28.31
N ASN A 566 34.12 19.88 -29.62
CA ASN A 566 33.08 19.49 -30.58
C ASN A 566 31.82 20.37 -30.57
N ASN A 567 31.87 21.59 -30.03
CA ASN A 567 30.77 22.54 -30.04
C ASN A 567 30.74 23.33 -31.36
N ARG A 568 29.54 23.73 -31.81
CA ARG A 568 29.30 24.35 -33.11
C ARG A 568 28.66 25.73 -32.96
N ALA A 569 29.13 26.70 -33.74
CA ALA A 569 28.49 28.01 -33.87
C ALA A 569 28.19 28.33 -35.34
N ASN A 570 27.01 28.86 -35.65
CA ASN A 570 26.64 29.24 -37.01
C ASN A 570 27.41 30.46 -37.52
N ILE A 571 27.80 31.38 -36.63
CA ILE A 571 28.50 32.61 -36.98
C ILE A 571 29.91 32.62 -36.35
N THR A 572 30.04 32.72 -35.02
CA THR A 572 31.34 32.84 -34.35
C THR A 572 31.44 32.11 -33.01
N GLY A 573 32.67 31.71 -32.66
CA GLY A 573 33.00 31.11 -31.37
C GLY A 573 32.35 29.74 -31.15
N GLY A 574 32.75 28.74 -31.94
CA GLY A 574 32.26 27.36 -31.77
C GLY A 574 32.42 26.87 -30.33
N GLY A 575 33.61 27.07 -29.74
CA GLY A 575 33.89 26.74 -28.34
C GLY A 575 33.41 27.83 -27.38
N VAL A 576 34.00 29.02 -27.50
CA VAL A 576 33.68 30.18 -26.65
C VAL A 576 33.55 31.44 -27.52
N TYR A 577 32.64 32.33 -27.16
CA TYR A 577 32.53 33.69 -27.69
C TYR A 577 32.42 34.71 -26.54
N THR A 578 33.16 35.81 -26.64
CA THR A 578 33.18 36.92 -25.67
C THR A 578 32.72 38.21 -26.32
N ASN A 579 31.73 38.87 -25.73
CA ASN A 579 31.15 40.12 -26.23
C ASN A 579 31.07 41.15 -25.10
N VAL A 580 31.76 42.28 -25.28
CA VAL A 580 32.18 43.19 -24.20
C VAL A 580 33.15 42.47 -23.23
N SER A 581 34.14 43.20 -22.74
CA SER A 581 35.36 42.65 -22.16
C SER A 581 35.11 41.70 -20.98
N ALA A 582 35.76 40.53 -20.99
CA ALA A 582 35.79 39.55 -19.91
C ALA A 582 37.24 39.31 -19.38
N PRO A 583 38.03 40.37 -19.10
CA PRO A 583 39.49 40.33 -19.07
C PRO A 583 40.11 39.37 -18.05
N ASN A 584 39.37 38.97 -17.02
CA ASN A 584 39.89 38.14 -15.92
C ASN A 584 39.39 36.68 -15.95
N SER A 585 38.78 36.23 -17.05
CA SER A 585 38.25 34.86 -17.17
C SER A 585 39.33 33.85 -17.56
N ARG A 586 39.40 32.71 -16.85
CA ARG A 586 40.33 31.60 -17.13
C ARG A 586 39.60 30.48 -17.86
N LEU A 587 40.07 30.12 -19.05
CA LEU A 587 39.48 29.09 -19.90
C LEU A 587 40.54 28.05 -20.26
N GLU A 588 40.35 26.81 -19.83
CA GLU A 588 41.25 25.70 -20.17
C GLU A 588 40.67 24.77 -21.24
N ASN A 589 41.55 23.99 -21.89
CA ASN A 589 41.21 22.81 -22.70
C ASN A 589 40.14 23.02 -23.80
N VAL A 590 40.22 24.11 -24.55
CA VAL A 590 39.32 24.43 -25.67
C VAL A 590 39.87 23.89 -26.99
N MET A 591 39.28 22.80 -27.53
CA MET A 591 39.81 22.07 -28.70
C MET A 591 38.69 21.58 -29.63
N ASN A 592 38.97 21.39 -30.92
CA ASN A 592 38.04 20.74 -31.88
C ASN A 592 36.62 21.35 -31.93
N ASN A 593 36.48 22.68 -31.81
CA ASN A 593 35.18 23.36 -31.94
C ASN A 593 35.06 24.05 -33.30
N ILE A 594 33.86 24.05 -33.88
CA ILE A 594 33.62 24.46 -35.29
C ILE A 594 32.80 25.75 -35.34
N PRO A 595 33.39 26.92 -35.66
CA PRO A 595 32.65 28.03 -36.26
C PRO A 595 32.33 27.68 -37.73
N ASN A 596 31.09 27.87 -38.17
CA ASN A 596 30.66 27.54 -39.55
C ASN A 596 31.17 28.53 -40.63
N ASN A 597 31.80 29.64 -40.24
CA ASN A 597 32.33 30.61 -41.21
C ASN A 597 33.63 30.11 -41.84
N PHE A 598 33.48 29.44 -42.99
CA PHE A 598 34.49 29.50 -44.06
C PHE A 598 34.56 30.94 -44.59
N ASN A 599 35.66 31.64 -44.30
CA ASN A 599 36.40 32.55 -45.19
C ASN A 599 37.59 33.15 -44.42
#